data_AF-V9IES1-F1
#
_entry.id   AF-V9IES1-F1
#
_cell.length_a   1.000
_cell.length_b   1.000
_cell.length_c   1.000
_cell.angle_alpha   90.00
_cell.angle_beta   90.00
_cell.angle_gamma   90.00
#
_symmetry.space_group_name_H-M   'P 1'
#
loop_
_entity.id
_entity.type
_entity.pdbx_description
1 polymer ?
#
loop_
_entity_poly.entity_id
_entity_poly.type
_entity_poly.pdbx_seq_one_letter_code
_entity_poly.pdbx_strand_id
1 'polypeptide(L)'
;MVNIDTIQKNYPLHWLIWNNNYVELEEELSTKLHNIEKLDNRGRTPLMLAVTLGHIESVGVLLQHEANVNTENTQGWTVVQEAVGTGNPELIQMVLAHRDYQRYCNRVAGIPELLHKLKQAPDFYVEMKWEFTSWVPLASRICPSDTYKVYKQGSNVRIDTTLLGFDHTKWQRGNRSYVFKGQMMEQQ
;
A
#
# COMPACT_ATOMS: atom_id res chain seq x y z
N MET A 1 -12.57 -39.48 3.14
CA MET A 1 -13.13 -38.81 4.33
C MET A 1 -12.00 -38.01 4.94
N VAL A 2 -12.13 -36.69 5.09
CA VAL A 2 -11.04 -35.87 5.63
C VAL A 2 -10.96 -36.13 7.13
N ASN A 3 -9.84 -36.66 7.63
CA ASN A 3 -9.62 -36.90 9.06
C ASN A 3 -9.16 -35.60 9.75
N ILE A 4 -9.64 -35.35 10.97
CA ILE A 4 -9.29 -34.18 11.80
C ILE A 4 -7.77 -34.12 12.01
N ASP A 5 -7.15 -35.25 12.33
CA ASP A 5 -5.69 -35.34 12.54
C ASP A 5 -4.91 -34.90 11.29
N THR A 6 -5.47 -35.14 10.11
CA THR A 6 -4.86 -34.74 8.84
C THR A 6 -4.99 -33.23 8.62
N ILE A 7 -6.10 -32.61 9.03
CA ILE A 7 -6.28 -31.15 8.95
C ILE A 7 -5.32 -30.46 9.92
N GLN A 8 -5.27 -30.91 11.18
CA GLN A 8 -4.39 -30.33 12.19
C GLN A 8 -2.92 -30.41 11.77
N LYS A 9 -2.49 -31.57 11.26
CA LYS A 9 -1.11 -31.74 10.77
C LYS A 9 -0.79 -30.89 9.54
N ASN A 10 -1.74 -30.74 8.61
CA ASN A 10 -1.49 -30.02 7.37
C ASN A 10 -1.65 -28.50 7.51
N TYR A 11 -2.54 -28.04 8.39
CA TYR A 11 -2.90 -26.64 8.59
C TYR A 11 -2.90 -26.28 10.09
N PRO A 12 -1.75 -26.38 10.77
CA PRO A 12 -1.67 -26.18 12.23
C PRO A 12 -2.11 -24.76 12.63
N LEU A 13 -1.64 -23.73 11.91
CA LEU A 13 -2.03 -22.34 12.19
C LEU A 13 -3.53 -22.11 12.01
N HIS A 14 -4.12 -22.59 10.91
CA HIS A 14 -5.56 -22.47 10.68
C HIS A 14 -6.38 -23.24 11.71
N TRP A 15 -5.89 -24.40 12.17
CA TRP A 15 -6.52 -25.19 13.21
C TRP A 15 -6.56 -24.45 14.55
N LEU A 16 -5.45 -23.84 14.97
CA LEU A 16 -5.38 -23.04 16.19
C LEU A 16 -6.33 -21.85 16.14
N ILE A 17 -6.36 -21.15 15.00
CA ILE A 17 -7.24 -20.00 14.77
C ILE A 17 -8.71 -20.42 14.80
N TRP A 18 -9.05 -21.56 14.17
CA TRP A 18 -10.42 -22.08 14.17
C TRP A 18 -10.95 -22.34 15.57
N ASN A 19 -10.08 -22.79 16.49
CA ASN A 19 -10.42 -23.04 17.89
C ASN A 19 -10.24 -21.82 18.81
N ASN A 20 -9.84 -20.66 18.26
CA ASN A 20 -9.51 -19.44 19.00
C ASN A 20 -8.37 -19.57 20.03
N ASN A 21 -7.39 -20.45 19.77
CA ASN A 21 -6.23 -20.66 20.62
C ASN A 21 -5.09 -19.69 20.25
N TYR A 22 -5.23 -18.41 20.58
CA TYR A 22 -4.22 -17.40 20.21
C TYR A 22 -2.88 -17.54 20.96
N VAL A 23 -2.88 -18.12 22.17
CA VAL A 23 -1.66 -18.35 22.96
C VAL A 23 -0.76 -19.40 22.29
N GLU A 24 -1.32 -20.57 21.97
CA GLU A 24 -0.61 -21.61 21.24
C GLU A 24 -0.20 -21.14 19.83
N LEU A 25 -1.02 -20.28 19.20
CA LEU A 25 -0.69 -19.67 17.92
C LEU A 25 0.57 -18.79 18.01
N GLU A 26 0.71 -17.98 19.06
CA GLU A 26 1.89 -17.14 19.30
C GLU A 26 3.15 -17.99 19.54
N GLU A 27 3.03 -19.06 20.33
CA GLU A 27 4.12 -20.01 20.56
C GLU A 27 4.57 -20.67 19.24
N GLU A 28 3.64 -21.16 18.43
CA GLU A 28 3.92 -21.80 17.15
C GLU A 28 4.55 -20.84 16.15
N LEU A 29 4.09 -19.59 16.07
CA LEU A 29 4.66 -18.58 15.17
C LEU A 29 6.06 -18.13 15.62
N SER A 30 6.34 -18.16 16.92
CA SER A 30 7.67 -17.87 17.46
C SER A 30 8.71 -18.89 17.03
N THR A 31 8.32 -20.15 16.80
CA THR A 31 9.23 -21.18 16.27
C THR A 31 9.62 -20.95 14.80
N LYS A 32 8.85 -20.14 14.06
CA LYS A 32 9.02 -19.87 12.61
C LYS A 32 9.09 -21.13 11.73
N LEU A 33 8.58 -22.26 12.21
CA LEU A 33 8.57 -23.53 11.46
C LEU A 33 7.46 -23.57 10.41
N HIS A 34 6.38 -22.81 10.63
CA HIS A 34 5.19 -22.82 9.81
C HIS A 34 5.13 -21.59 8.89
N ASN A 35 4.67 -21.79 7.65
CA ASN A 35 4.44 -20.69 6.72
C ASN A 35 3.16 -19.94 7.09
N ILE A 36 3.32 -18.70 7.58
CA ILE A 36 2.23 -17.80 7.97
C ILE A 36 1.31 -17.39 6.81
N GLU A 37 1.74 -17.56 5.56
CA GLU A 37 0.96 -17.25 4.35
C GLU A 37 0.38 -18.49 3.67
N LYS A 38 0.43 -19.66 4.34
CA LYS A 38 -0.12 -20.90 3.77
C LYS A 38 -1.62 -20.76 3.53
N LEU A 39 -2.09 -21.18 2.36
CA LEU A 39 -3.51 -21.13 2.02
C LEU A 39 -4.22 -22.42 2.46
N ASP A 40 -5.39 -22.28 3.09
CA ASP A 40 -6.29 -23.41 3.37
C ASP A 40 -7.02 -23.89 2.09
N ASN A 41 -7.86 -24.92 2.23
CA ASN A 41 -8.65 -25.47 1.12
C ASN A 41 -9.67 -24.48 0.51
N ARG A 42 -9.92 -23.33 1.16
CA ARG A 42 -10.77 -22.24 0.66
C ARG A 42 -9.93 -21.07 0.12
N GLY A 43 -8.60 -21.24 0.07
CA GLY A 43 -7.61 -20.23 -0.32
C GLY A 43 -7.51 -19.06 0.66
N ARG A 44 -7.73 -19.30 1.95
CA ARG A 44 -7.58 -18.29 2.99
C ARG A 44 -6.21 -18.44 3.64
N THR A 45 -5.51 -17.34 3.82
CA THR A 45 -4.38 -17.27 4.75
C THR A 45 -4.88 -17.46 6.20
N PRO A 46 -4.00 -17.81 7.16
CA PRO A 46 -4.33 -17.81 8.58
C PRO A 46 -4.94 -16.46 9.00
N LEU A 47 -4.37 -15.34 8.57
CA LEU A 47 -4.90 -13.99 8.86
C LEU A 47 -6.32 -13.82 8.32
N MET A 48 -6.56 -14.21 7.07
CA MET A 48 -7.90 -14.15 6.48
C MET A 48 -8.92 -14.97 7.27
N LEU A 49 -8.54 -16.18 7.70
CA LEU A 49 -9.41 -17.01 8.53
C LEU A 49 -9.73 -16.33 9.88
N ALA A 50 -8.72 -15.78 10.55
CA ALA A 50 -8.90 -15.10 11.84
C ALA A 50 -9.83 -13.89 11.72
N VAL A 51 -9.69 -13.12 10.63
CA VAL A 51 -10.55 -11.98 10.32
C VAL A 51 -11.99 -12.43 10.01
N THR A 52 -12.19 -13.43 9.14
CA THR A 52 -13.52 -13.95 8.82
C THR A 52 -14.25 -14.50 10.05
N LEU A 53 -13.52 -15.07 11.01
CA LEU A 53 -14.08 -15.56 12.28
C LEU A 53 -14.24 -14.46 13.34
N GLY A 54 -13.65 -13.28 13.14
CA GLY A 54 -13.69 -12.17 14.11
C GLY A 54 -12.83 -12.39 15.36
N HIS A 55 -11.83 -13.27 15.30
CA HIS A 55 -10.94 -13.60 16.42
C HIS A 55 -9.84 -12.54 16.56
N ILE A 56 -10.13 -11.43 17.24
CA ILE A 56 -9.28 -10.22 17.30
C ILE A 56 -7.88 -10.52 17.84
N GLU A 57 -7.78 -11.33 18.88
CA GLU A 57 -6.50 -11.70 19.51
C GLU A 57 -5.62 -12.49 18.54
N SER A 58 -6.21 -13.45 17.82
CA SER A 58 -5.51 -14.21 16.77
C SER A 58 -5.04 -13.30 15.63
N VAL A 59 -5.86 -12.31 15.25
CA VAL A 59 -5.49 -11.30 14.25
C VAL A 59 -4.31 -10.46 14.74
N GLY A 60 -4.35 -10.01 15.99
CA GLY A 60 -3.25 -9.25 16.61
C GLY A 60 -1.92 -10.01 16.58
N VAL A 61 -1.92 -11.27 16.99
CA VAL A 61 -0.74 -12.14 16.96
C VAL A 61 -0.20 -12.28 15.52
N LEU A 62 -1.06 -12.59 14.55
CA LEU A 62 -0.63 -12.76 13.15
C LEU A 62 -0.03 -11.47 12.57
N LEU A 63 -0.60 -10.31 12.89
CA LEU A 63 -0.12 -9.02 12.42
C LEU A 63 1.23 -8.63 13.06
N GLN A 64 1.45 -8.98 14.34
CA GLN A 64 2.76 -8.81 15.00
C GLN A 64 3.86 -9.64 14.34
N HIS A 65 3.51 -10.80 13.78
CA HIS A 65 4.41 -11.67 13.01
C HIS A 65 4.44 -11.31 11.50
N GLU A 66 4.07 -10.08 11.14
CA GLU A 66 4.16 -9.52 9.79
C GLU A 66 3.29 -10.24 8.73
N ALA A 67 2.20 -10.89 9.13
CA ALA A 67 1.26 -11.51 8.17
C ALA A 67 0.74 -10.50 7.14
N ASN A 68 0.65 -10.91 5.87
CA ASN A 68 0.30 -10.02 4.76
C ASN A 68 -1.21 -9.71 4.72
N VAL A 69 -1.53 -8.43 4.92
CA VAL A 69 -2.92 -7.91 4.93
C VAL A 69 -3.47 -7.70 3.52
N ASN A 70 -2.62 -7.65 2.49
CA ASN A 70 -3.04 -7.37 1.11
C ASN A 70 -3.38 -8.66 0.34
N THR A 71 -3.77 -9.72 1.04
CA THR A 71 -4.12 -11.01 0.45
C THR A 71 -5.61 -11.09 0.09
N GLU A 72 -5.93 -11.95 -0.87
CA GLU A 72 -7.28 -12.22 -1.35
C GLU A 72 -7.60 -13.71 -1.23
N ASN A 73 -8.86 -14.04 -0.94
CA ASN A 73 -9.32 -15.42 -0.94
C ASN A 73 -9.72 -15.90 -2.35
N THR A 74 -10.13 -17.17 -2.49
CA THR A 74 -10.57 -17.75 -3.78
C THR A 74 -11.73 -17.02 -4.46
N GLN A 75 -12.50 -16.22 -3.71
CA GLN A 75 -13.62 -15.44 -4.22
C GLN A 75 -13.19 -13.99 -4.59
N GLY A 76 -11.91 -13.65 -4.43
CA GLY A 76 -11.37 -12.31 -4.70
C GLY A 76 -11.65 -11.29 -3.60
N TRP A 77 -12.13 -11.71 -2.43
CA TRP A 77 -12.29 -10.80 -1.29
C TRP A 77 -10.96 -10.58 -0.60
N THR A 78 -10.63 -9.32 -0.33
CA THR A 78 -9.47 -8.89 0.45
C THR A 78 -9.71 -9.03 1.95
N VAL A 79 -8.65 -9.14 2.74
CA VAL A 79 -8.73 -9.17 4.22
C VAL A 79 -9.52 -7.98 4.77
N VAL A 80 -9.35 -6.80 4.17
CA VAL A 80 -10.04 -5.58 4.58
C VAL A 80 -11.55 -5.67 4.30
N GLN A 81 -11.94 -6.22 3.15
CA GLN A 81 -13.36 -6.38 2.81
C GLN A 81 -14.03 -7.41 3.73
N GLU A 82 -13.34 -8.51 4.05
CA GLU A 82 -13.80 -9.49 5.03
C GLU A 82 -13.94 -8.88 6.42
N ALA A 83 -12.98 -8.05 6.86
CA ALA A 83 -13.07 -7.32 8.12
C ALA A 83 -14.29 -6.40 8.16
N VAL A 84 -14.61 -5.70 7.06
CA VAL A 84 -15.82 -4.88 6.95
C VAL A 84 -17.09 -5.74 7.10
N GLY A 85 -17.10 -6.94 6.52
CA GLY A 85 -18.19 -7.90 6.63
C GLY A 85 -18.50 -8.34 8.06
N THR A 86 -17.53 -8.31 8.97
CA THR A 86 -17.74 -8.64 10.39
C THR A 86 -18.53 -7.59 11.16
N GLY A 87 -18.56 -6.33 10.66
CA GLY A 87 -19.18 -5.20 11.35
C GLY A 87 -18.47 -4.75 12.63
N ASN A 88 -17.27 -5.27 12.94
CA ASN A 88 -16.51 -4.92 14.14
C ASN A 88 -15.54 -3.74 13.85
N PRO A 89 -15.78 -2.54 14.41
CA PRO A 89 -14.94 -1.37 14.15
C PRO A 89 -13.49 -1.52 14.62
N GLU A 90 -13.26 -2.21 15.73
CA GLU A 90 -11.93 -2.42 16.30
C GLU A 90 -11.07 -3.28 15.37
N LEU A 91 -11.65 -4.39 14.88
CA LEU A 91 -10.99 -5.27 13.92
C LEU A 91 -10.67 -4.53 12.62
N ILE A 92 -11.62 -3.75 12.09
CA ILE A 92 -11.43 -2.96 10.86
C ILE A 92 -10.30 -1.96 11.05
N GLN A 93 -10.27 -1.24 12.18
CA GLN A 93 -9.23 -0.26 12.47
C GLN A 93 -7.85 -0.93 12.55
N MET A 94 -7.74 -2.07 13.24
CA MET A 94 -6.50 -2.83 13.37
C MET A 94 -5.97 -3.28 12.01
N VAL A 95 -6.84 -3.86 11.17
CA VAL A 95 -6.51 -4.34 9.81
C VAL A 95 -6.08 -3.17 8.91
N LEU A 96 -6.81 -2.05 8.92
CA LEU A 96 -6.48 -0.87 8.12
C LEU A 96 -5.13 -0.26 8.51
N ALA A 97 -4.87 -0.12 9.80
CA ALA A 97 -3.61 0.42 10.30
C ALA A 97 -2.41 -0.41 9.82
N HIS A 98 -2.49 -1.74 9.93
CA HIS A 98 -1.42 -2.62 9.47
C HIS A 98 -1.29 -2.66 7.94
N ARG A 99 -2.40 -2.58 7.20
CA ARG A 99 -2.37 -2.47 5.73
C ARG A 99 -1.63 -1.22 5.28
N ASP A 100 -1.93 -0.08 5.89
CA ASP A 100 -1.31 1.20 5.55
C ASP A 100 0.16 1.23 5.96
N TYR A 101 0.51 0.64 7.10
CA TYR A 101 1.88 0.43 7.53
C TYR A 101 2.67 -0.43 6.52
N GLN A 102 2.16 -1.60 6.12
CA GLN A 102 2.82 -2.46 5.13
C GLN A 102 3.00 -1.74 3.79
N ARG A 103 1.97 -1.02 3.32
CA ARG A 103 2.05 -0.21 2.08
C ARG A 103 3.10 0.89 2.19
N TYR A 104 3.20 1.54 3.34
CA TYR A 104 4.23 2.55 3.60
C TYR A 104 5.62 1.93 3.55
N CYS A 105 5.86 0.86 4.31
CA CYS A 105 7.15 0.16 4.35
C CYS A 105 7.57 -0.32 2.95
N ASN A 106 6.67 -0.94 2.20
CA ASN A 106 6.94 -1.39 0.83
C ASN A 106 7.31 -0.23 -0.12
N ARG A 107 6.62 0.90 0.00
CA ARG A 107 6.94 2.10 -0.79
C ARG A 107 8.29 2.69 -0.43
N VAL A 108 8.59 2.75 0.87
CA VAL A 108 9.86 3.33 1.38
C VAL A 108 11.05 2.42 1.08
N ALA A 109 10.87 1.10 1.12
CA ALA A 109 11.92 0.13 0.81
C ALA A 109 12.51 0.31 -0.61
N GLY A 110 11.71 0.77 -1.57
CA GLY A 110 12.16 1.04 -2.94
C GLY A 110 12.85 2.40 -3.14
N ILE A 111 12.74 3.33 -2.19
CA ILE A 111 13.29 4.69 -2.32
C ILE A 111 14.81 4.69 -2.55
N PRO A 112 15.64 3.91 -1.81
CA PRO A 112 17.08 3.87 -2.05
C PRO A 112 17.45 3.45 -3.48
N GLU A 113 16.78 2.42 -4.01
CA GLU A 113 17.03 1.94 -5.38
C GLU A 113 16.63 2.99 -6.42
N LEU A 114 15.48 3.65 -6.24
CA LEU A 114 15.02 4.72 -7.13
C LEU A 114 15.98 5.91 -7.12
N LEU A 115 16.46 6.33 -5.94
CA LEU A 115 17.43 7.41 -5.82
C LEU A 115 18.77 7.06 -6.45
N HIS A 116 19.18 5.79 -6.36
CA HIS A 116 20.37 5.28 -7.03
C HIS A 116 20.23 5.33 -8.56
N LYS A 117 19.12 4.80 -9.11
CA LYS A 117 18.83 4.87 -10.55
C LYS A 117 18.76 6.31 -11.06
N LEU A 118 18.13 7.20 -10.28
CA LEU A 118 18.05 8.62 -10.62
C LEU A 118 19.45 9.26 -10.65
N LYS A 119 20.33 8.89 -9.72
CA LYS A 119 21.73 9.36 -9.70
C LYS A 119 22.51 8.91 -10.93
N GLN A 120 22.28 7.68 -11.41
CA GLN A 120 22.94 7.11 -12.58
C GLN A 120 22.45 7.70 -13.90
N ALA A 121 21.17 8.11 -13.96
CA ALA A 121 20.63 8.78 -15.15
C ALA A 121 21.42 10.07 -15.43
N PRO A 122 21.62 10.46 -16.70
CA PRO A 122 22.25 11.74 -17.01
C PRO A 122 21.44 12.90 -16.45
N ASP A 123 22.12 13.99 -16.14
CA ASP A 123 21.45 15.24 -15.76
C ASP A 123 20.78 15.85 -16.99
N PHE A 124 19.58 16.40 -16.79
CA PHE A 124 18.79 16.91 -17.89
C PHE A 124 17.94 18.11 -17.50
N TYR A 125 17.57 18.85 -18.54
CA TYR A 125 16.54 19.87 -18.52
C TYR A 125 15.49 19.51 -19.56
N VAL A 126 14.22 19.56 -19.16
CA VAL A 126 13.09 19.42 -20.08
C VAL A 126 12.11 20.55 -19.82
N GLU A 127 11.70 21.23 -20.89
CA GLU A 127 10.60 22.19 -20.88
C GLU A 127 9.46 21.65 -21.73
N MET A 128 8.30 21.46 -21.10
CA MET A 128 7.09 21.02 -21.74
C MET A 128 6.08 22.15 -21.69
N LYS A 129 5.58 22.56 -22.86
CA LYS A 129 4.50 23.52 -22.98
C LYS A 129 3.28 22.80 -23.50
N TRP A 130 2.16 22.98 -22.84
CA TRP A 130 0.89 22.48 -23.34
C TRP A 130 -0.16 23.57 -23.33
N GLU A 131 -0.92 23.59 -24.42
CA GLU A 131 -2.01 24.50 -24.67
C GLU A 131 -3.21 23.67 -25.10
N PHE A 132 -4.27 23.73 -24.31
CA PHE A 132 -5.52 23.12 -24.70
C PHE A 132 -6.29 24.12 -25.58
N THR A 133 -6.88 23.63 -26.66
CA THR A 133 -7.69 24.45 -27.57
C THR A 133 -9.07 23.85 -27.75
N SER A 134 -10.06 24.69 -28.05
CA SER A 134 -11.44 24.27 -28.32
C SER A 134 -11.89 24.74 -29.69
N TRP A 135 -12.66 23.90 -30.38
CA TRP A 135 -13.31 24.22 -31.65
C TRP A 135 -14.47 25.21 -31.49
N VAL A 136 -14.97 25.37 -30.25
CA VAL A 136 -16.03 26.34 -29.94
C VAL A 136 -15.45 27.75 -29.95
N PRO A 137 -16.07 28.72 -30.66
CA PRO A 137 -15.61 30.10 -30.68
C PRO A 137 -15.41 30.67 -29.27
N LEU A 138 -14.29 31.38 -29.05
CA LEU A 138 -13.90 32.01 -27.77
C LEU A 138 -13.62 31.04 -26.60
N ALA A 139 -13.97 29.75 -26.68
CA ALA A 139 -13.74 28.79 -25.61
C ALA A 139 -12.25 28.50 -25.36
N SER A 140 -11.40 28.62 -26.38
CA SER A 140 -9.93 28.50 -26.23
C SER A 140 -9.33 29.51 -25.25
N ARG A 141 -10.00 30.64 -24.97
CA ARG A 141 -9.55 31.63 -23.97
C ARG A 141 -9.68 31.13 -22.53
N ILE A 142 -10.50 30.10 -22.30
CA ILE A 142 -10.79 29.51 -20.99
C ILE A 142 -10.06 28.16 -20.85
N CYS A 143 -9.43 27.67 -21.92
CA CYS A 143 -8.66 26.44 -21.86
C CYS A 143 -7.36 26.64 -21.04
N PRO A 144 -6.96 25.62 -20.25
CA PRO A 144 -5.71 25.68 -19.53
C PRO A 144 -4.54 25.72 -20.51
N SER A 145 -3.48 26.39 -20.09
CA SER A 145 -2.16 26.18 -20.66
C SER A 145 -1.15 26.18 -19.52
N ASP A 146 -0.12 25.37 -19.64
CA ASP A 146 0.95 25.33 -18.65
C ASP A 146 2.32 25.15 -19.32
N THR A 147 3.34 25.55 -18.59
CA THR A 147 4.74 25.28 -18.89
C THR A 147 5.34 24.56 -17.69
N TYR A 148 5.72 23.30 -17.89
CA TYR A 148 6.50 22.54 -16.93
C TYR A 148 7.98 22.59 -17.28
N LYS A 149 8.81 22.98 -16.31
CA LYS A 149 10.26 22.91 -16.43
C LYS A 149 10.79 21.92 -15.40
N VAL A 150 11.38 20.84 -15.90
CA VAL A 150 11.97 19.78 -15.08
C VAL A 150 13.48 19.90 -15.15
N TYR A 151 14.10 20.10 -14.00
CA TYR A 151 15.54 20.14 -13.82
C TYR A 151 15.93 18.93 -12.97
N LYS A 152 16.83 18.10 -13.49
CA LYS A 152 17.34 16.94 -12.77
C LYS A 152 18.86 17.08 -12.63
N GLN A 153 19.36 16.94 -11.40
CA GLN A 153 20.79 16.92 -11.10
C GLN A 153 21.11 15.88 -10.03
N GLY A 154 21.90 14.85 -10.37
CA GLY A 154 22.14 13.70 -9.50
C GLY A 154 20.83 13.04 -9.08
N SER A 155 20.55 12.94 -7.77
CA SER A 155 19.27 12.44 -7.25
C SER A 155 18.24 13.55 -6.95
N ASN A 156 18.55 14.81 -7.28
CA ASN A 156 17.68 15.95 -7.02
C ASN A 156 16.83 16.27 -8.24
N VAL A 157 15.56 16.62 -8.01
CA VAL A 157 14.64 17.03 -9.07
C VAL A 157 13.94 18.31 -8.65
N ARG A 158 13.92 19.30 -9.53
CA ARG A 158 13.10 20.49 -9.40
C ARG A 158 12.10 20.53 -10.55
N ILE A 159 10.84 20.77 -10.22
CA ILE A 159 9.75 20.94 -11.18
C ILE A 159 9.14 22.31 -10.97
N ASP A 160 9.20 23.16 -11.98
CA ASP A 160 8.50 24.44 -11.99
C ASP A 160 7.25 24.32 -12.87
N THR A 161 6.11 24.82 -12.38
CA THR A 161 4.82 24.87 -13.08
C THR A 161 4.23 26.28 -12.99
N THR A 162 3.45 26.66 -14.00
CA THR A 162 2.72 27.94 -14.06
C THR A 162 1.23 27.81 -13.76
N LEU A 163 0.70 26.57 -13.65
CA LEU A 163 -0.70 26.29 -13.32
C LEU A 163 -0.81 25.80 -11.87
N LEU A 164 -1.38 26.64 -11.02
CA LEU A 164 -1.47 26.38 -9.58
C LEU A 164 -2.71 25.56 -9.20
N GLY A 165 -3.76 25.63 -10.01
CA GLY A 165 -5.02 24.95 -9.76
C GLY A 165 -6.18 25.50 -10.58
N PHE A 166 -7.39 25.07 -10.23
CA PHE A 166 -8.64 25.50 -10.83
C PHE A 166 -9.62 25.88 -9.72
N ASP A 167 -10.14 27.10 -9.75
CA ASP A 167 -11.08 27.61 -8.77
C ASP A 167 -12.38 28.01 -9.45
N HIS A 168 -13.46 27.30 -9.12
CA HIS A 168 -14.83 27.39 -9.63
C HIS A 168 -14.98 27.52 -11.16
N THR A 169 -14.54 28.64 -11.74
CA THR A 169 -14.65 28.98 -13.17
C THR A 169 -13.34 29.50 -13.80
N LYS A 170 -12.24 29.59 -13.03
CA LYS A 170 -10.98 30.20 -13.50
C LYS A 170 -9.75 29.36 -13.14
N TRP A 171 -8.83 29.28 -14.09
CA TRP A 171 -7.50 28.74 -13.87
C TRP A 171 -6.66 29.69 -13.02
N GLN A 172 -6.11 29.18 -11.92
CA GLN A 172 -5.16 29.90 -11.10
C GLN A 172 -3.77 29.75 -11.71
N ARG A 173 -3.20 30.87 -12.17
CA ARG A 173 -1.86 30.92 -12.77
C ARG A 173 -0.88 31.57 -11.81
N GLY A 174 0.34 31.06 -11.80
CA GLY A 174 1.44 31.59 -11.00
C GLY A 174 2.59 30.61 -10.96
N ASN A 175 3.76 31.06 -10.51
CA ASN A 175 4.96 30.23 -10.51
C ASN A 175 5.03 29.42 -9.22
N ARG A 176 5.06 28.09 -9.32
CA ARG A 176 5.35 27.20 -8.19
C ARG A 176 6.46 26.24 -8.53
N SER A 177 7.39 26.09 -7.60
CA SER A 177 8.52 25.17 -7.69
C SER A 177 8.37 24.06 -6.67
N TYR A 178 8.38 22.82 -7.14
CA TYR A 178 8.49 21.63 -6.31
C TYR A 178 9.95 21.20 -6.30
N VAL A 179 10.57 21.14 -5.13
CA VAL A 179 11.97 20.76 -4.97
C VAL A 179 12.04 19.44 -4.22
N PHE A 180 12.46 18.39 -4.92
CA PHE A 180 12.77 17.10 -4.35
C PHE A 180 14.29 16.99 -4.16
N LYS A 181 14.70 16.83 -2.89
CA LYS A 181 16.09 16.59 -2.51
C LYS A 181 16.28 15.11 -2.27
N GLY A 182 17.10 14.46 -3.10
CA GLY A 182 17.34 13.02 -3.05
C GLY A 182 18.34 12.57 -1.98
N GLN A 183 18.46 13.33 -0.87
CA GLN A 183 19.32 12.96 0.25
C GLN A 183 18.64 11.87 1.07
N MET A 184 19.36 10.79 1.36
CA MET A 184 18.98 9.90 2.45
C MET A 184 19.04 10.75 3.72
N MET A 185 17.99 10.72 4.54
CA MET A 185 18.12 11.23 5.91
C MET A 185 19.13 10.32 6.61
N GLU A 186 20.39 10.72 6.62
CA GLU A 186 21.34 10.22 7.60
C GLU A 186 20.77 10.64 8.94
N GLN A 187 20.23 9.66 9.69
CA GLN A 187 19.83 9.87 11.07
C GLN A 187 21.11 10.27 11.82
N GLN A 188 21.23 11.57 12.15
CA GLN A 188 22.17 12.07 13.14
C GLN A 188 21.71 11.67 14.55
#